data_AF-A0A966TXI4-F1
#
_entry.id   AF-A0A966TXI4-F1
#
_cell.length_a   1.000
_cell.length_b   1.000
_cell.length_c   1.000
_cell.angle_alpha   90.00
_cell.angle_beta   90.00
_cell.angle_gamma   90.00
#
_symmetry.space_group_name_H-M   'P 1'
#
loop_
_entity.id
_entity.type
_entity.pdbx_description
1 polymer ?
#
loop_
_entity_poly.entity_id
_entity_poly.type
_entity_poly.pdbx_seq_one_letter_code
_entity_poly.pdbx_strand_id
1 'polypeptide(L)'
;MMHSWNGSTPPWRSTAINSIRYIQNHINAVGAENLDLRVVMHGNGLSLLLEPDQVANTKMKSGSADADMTARIANLKNQGVTFKICANTLKGRKVALNMLYDASESDVVPSGVAEIAHLQGQGFAYLRP
;
A
#
# COMPACT_ATOMS: atom_id res chain seq x y z
N MET A 1 2.10 -13.96 3.84
CA MET A 1 3.25 -13.03 3.77
C MET A 1 2.76 -11.60 3.68
N MET A 2 3.50 -10.63 4.19
CA MET A 2 3.14 -9.22 4.06
C MET A 2 4.29 -8.35 3.53
N HIS A 3 3.91 -7.30 2.81
CA HIS A 3 4.81 -6.25 2.36
C HIS A 3 4.46 -4.95 3.08
N SER A 4 5.44 -4.23 3.60
CA SER A 4 5.24 -2.84 4.04
C SER A 4 5.95 -1.89 3.11
N TRP A 5 5.25 -0.81 2.80
CA TRP A 5 5.83 0.34 2.14
C TRP A 5 5.62 1.59 2.98
N ASN A 6 6.71 2.32 3.23
CA ASN A 6 6.68 3.57 3.98
C ASN A 6 7.06 4.80 3.13
N GLY A 7 7.47 4.58 1.88
CA GLY A 7 7.80 5.61 0.89
C GLY A 7 8.79 6.67 1.38
N SER A 8 9.81 6.31 2.18
CA SER A 8 10.68 7.31 2.85
C SER A 8 11.82 7.87 2.00
N THR A 9 12.12 7.29 0.84
CA THR A 9 13.19 7.72 -0.08
C THR A 9 12.68 8.18 -1.46
N PRO A 10 13.08 9.37 -1.95
CA PRO A 10 12.93 9.74 -3.36
C PRO A 10 13.78 8.85 -4.29
N PRO A 11 13.40 8.68 -5.57
CA PRO A 11 12.22 9.25 -6.22
C PRO A 11 10.95 8.48 -5.84
N TRP A 12 9.95 9.18 -5.30
CA TRP A 12 8.75 8.60 -4.67
C TRP A 12 7.99 7.67 -5.62
N ARG A 13 7.77 8.11 -6.87
CA ARG A 13 7.05 7.35 -7.89
C ARG A 13 7.79 6.08 -8.31
N SER A 14 9.11 6.17 -8.56
CA SER A 14 9.91 5.00 -8.94
C SER A 14 9.92 3.94 -7.84
N THR A 15 10.00 4.37 -6.57
CA THR A 15 9.96 3.47 -5.42
C THR A 15 8.60 2.78 -5.32
N ALA A 16 7.49 3.54 -5.49
CA ALA A 16 6.14 2.98 -5.51
C ALA A 16 5.96 1.93 -6.62
N ILE A 17 6.39 2.23 -7.85
CA ILE A 17 6.35 1.30 -8.99
C ILE A 17 7.16 0.03 -8.69
N ASN A 18 8.35 0.18 -8.13
CA ASN A 18 9.19 -0.96 -7.78
C ASN A 18 8.52 -1.86 -6.74
N SER A 19 7.92 -1.29 -5.69
CA SER A 19 7.21 -2.06 -4.67
C SER A 19 6.08 -2.91 -5.27
N ILE A 20 5.25 -2.33 -6.14
CA ILE A 20 4.16 -3.05 -6.83
C ILE A 20 4.72 -4.12 -7.78
N ARG A 21 5.79 -3.82 -8.52
CA ARG A 21 6.47 -4.78 -9.38
C ARG A 21 7.01 -5.98 -8.60
N TYR A 22 7.58 -5.76 -7.41
CA TYR A 22 8.09 -6.85 -6.59
C TYR A 22 6.99 -7.78 -6.08
N ILE A 23 5.82 -7.23 -5.74
CA ILE A 23 4.66 -8.04 -5.39
C ILE A 23 4.23 -8.90 -6.58
N GLN A 24 4.12 -8.33 -7.78
CA GLN A 24 3.77 -9.10 -8.98
C GLN A 24 4.82 -10.18 -9.29
N ASN A 25 6.12 -9.87 -9.17
CA ASN A 25 7.18 -10.86 -9.37
C ASN A 25 7.08 -12.01 -8.37
N HIS A 26 6.72 -11.73 -7.13
CA HIS A 26 6.54 -12.75 -6.11
C HIS A 26 5.34 -13.65 -6.43
N ILE A 27 4.21 -13.06 -6.85
CA ILE A 27 3.04 -13.81 -7.31
C ILE A 27 3.40 -14.68 -8.52
N ASN A 28 4.11 -14.14 -9.51
CA ASN A 28 4.52 -14.90 -10.69
C ASN A 28 5.44 -16.09 -10.36
N ALA A 29 6.24 -15.99 -9.29
CA ALA A 29 7.18 -17.04 -8.90
C ALA A 29 6.52 -18.16 -8.08
N VAL A 30 5.49 -17.85 -7.29
CA VAL A 30 4.90 -18.78 -6.32
C VAL A 30 3.48 -19.22 -6.69
N GLY A 31 2.77 -18.46 -7.53
CA GLY A 31 1.35 -18.63 -7.80
C GLY A 31 0.48 -17.86 -6.81
N ALA A 32 -0.56 -17.17 -7.29
CA ALA A 32 -1.44 -16.34 -6.47
C ALA A 32 -2.20 -17.17 -5.43
N GLU A 33 -2.63 -18.37 -5.82
CA GLU A 33 -3.36 -19.33 -5.00
C GLU A 33 -2.54 -19.86 -3.81
N ASN A 34 -1.21 -19.75 -3.87
CA ASN A 34 -0.29 -20.22 -2.84
C ASN A 34 0.13 -19.09 -1.87
N LEU A 35 -0.44 -17.88 -2.02
CA LEU A 35 -0.05 -16.70 -1.25
C LEU A 35 -1.25 -16.02 -0.58
N ASP A 36 -1.22 -15.89 0.74
CA ASP A 36 -1.94 -14.81 1.44
C ASP A 36 -1.01 -13.59 1.48
N LEU A 37 -1.24 -12.60 0.60
CA LEU A 37 -0.40 -11.41 0.48
C LEU A 37 -1.13 -10.16 0.95
N ARG A 38 -0.54 -9.47 1.93
CA ARG A 38 -1.08 -8.23 2.50
C ARG A 38 -0.08 -7.08 2.37
N VAL A 39 -0.52 -5.97 1.81
CA VAL A 39 0.26 -4.73 1.67
C VAL A 39 -0.17 -3.75 2.75
N VAL A 40 0.70 -3.48 3.73
CA VAL A 40 0.41 -2.52 4.80
C VAL A 40 1.05 -1.17 4.49
N MET A 41 0.21 -0.19 4.16
CA MET A 41 0.62 1.18 3.80
C MET A 41 0.55 2.10 5.02
N HIS A 42 1.67 2.76 5.30
CA HIS A 42 1.76 3.80 6.33
C HIS A 42 2.78 4.87 5.94
N GLY A 43 2.74 6.03 6.59
CA GLY A 43 3.66 7.14 6.27
C GLY A 43 3.47 7.64 4.83
N ASN A 44 4.56 7.81 4.09
CA ASN A 44 4.46 8.19 2.66
C ASN A 44 4.00 7.01 1.80
N GLY A 45 3.93 5.80 2.37
CA GLY A 45 3.45 4.61 1.70
C GLY A 45 2.00 4.71 1.22
N LEU A 46 1.25 5.65 1.79
CA LEU A 46 -0.11 5.93 1.38
C LEU A 46 -0.19 6.55 -0.03
N SER A 47 0.90 7.07 -0.59
CA SER A 47 0.85 7.71 -1.91
C SER A 47 0.54 6.74 -3.05
N LEU A 48 0.62 5.42 -2.83
CA LEU A 48 0.20 4.42 -3.82
C LEU A 48 -1.27 4.57 -4.20
N LEU A 49 -2.11 4.99 -3.24
CA LEU A 49 -3.54 5.16 -3.43
C LEU A 49 -3.97 6.62 -3.57
N LEU A 50 -3.08 7.59 -3.32
CA LEU A 50 -3.42 9.00 -3.47
C LEU A 50 -3.15 9.46 -4.90
N GLU A 51 -4.14 10.09 -5.53
CA GLU A 51 -3.99 10.70 -6.85
C GLU A 51 -3.04 11.93 -6.80
N PRO A 52 -2.29 12.22 -7.87
CA PRO A 52 -1.31 13.32 -7.87
C PRO A 52 -1.90 14.72 -7.60
N ASP A 53 -3.13 14.97 -8.05
CA ASP A 53 -3.87 16.23 -7.86
C ASP A 53 -4.30 16.43 -6.39
N GLN A 54 -4.66 15.34 -5.70
CA GLN A 54 -5.07 15.37 -4.29
C GLN A 54 -3.92 15.72 -3.33
N VAL A 55 -2.68 15.65 -3.78
CA VAL A 55 -1.51 16.01 -2.95
C VAL A 55 -1.64 17.43 -2.38
N ALA A 56 -2.14 18.38 -3.18
CA ALA A 56 -2.33 19.77 -2.77
C ALA A 56 -3.29 19.94 -1.58
N ASN A 57 -4.18 18.97 -1.35
CA ASN A 57 -5.18 18.98 -0.29
C ASN A 57 -4.72 18.26 0.99
N THR A 58 -3.48 17.76 1.02
CA THR A 58 -2.99 16.87 2.08
C THR A 58 -1.58 17.27 2.55
N LYS A 59 -1.03 16.53 3.52
CA LYS A 59 0.38 16.62 3.94
C LYS A 59 1.25 15.52 3.33
N MET A 60 0.79 14.92 2.23
CA MET A 60 1.57 13.94 1.48
C MET A 60 2.62 14.64 0.64
N LYS A 61 3.75 13.97 0.41
CA LYS A 61 4.84 14.49 -0.45
C LYS A 61 4.61 14.21 -1.93
N SER A 62 3.75 13.23 -2.22
CA SER A 62 3.47 12.74 -3.57
C SER A 62 2.15 11.98 -3.56
N GLY A 63 1.55 11.87 -4.74
CA GLY A 63 0.48 10.96 -5.10
C GLY A 63 0.97 10.17 -6.30
N SER A 64 0.78 8.86 -6.28
CA SER A 64 1.27 7.94 -7.31
C SER A 64 0.15 7.22 -8.03
N ALA A 65 -1.10 7.35 -7.57
CA ALA A 65 -2.28 6.73 -8.17
C ALA A 65 -2.71 7.44 -9.46
N ASP A 66 -1.88 7.39 -10.50
CA ASP A 66 -2.31 7.71 -11.87
C ASP A 66 -2.84 6.46 -12.57
N ALA A 67 -3.33 6.60 -13.81
CA ALA A 67 -3.98 5.52 -14.56
C ALA A 67 -3.15 4.23 -14.66
N ASP A 68 -1.83 4.32 -14.84
CA ASP A 68 -0.95 3.14 -14.86
C ASP A 68 -0.85 2.49 -13.47
N MET A 69 -0.67 3.28 -12.41
CA MET A 69 -0.56 2.74 -11.06
C MET A 69 -1.88 2.11 -10.59
N THR A 70 -3.01 2.77 -10.81
CA THR A 70 -4.32 2.26 -10.41
C THR A 70 -4.66 0.96 -11.14
N ALA A 71 -4.33 0.85 -12.43
CA ALA A 71 -4.45 -0.41 -13.17
C ALA A 71 -3.60 -1.54 -12.57
N ARG A 72 -2.36 -1.26 -12.16
CA ARG A 72 -1.49 -2.25 -11.48
C ARG A 72 -2.05 -2.68 -10.13
N ILE A 73 -2.55 -1.74 -9.34
CA ILE A 73 -3.16 -2.02 -8.03
C ILE A 73 -4.43 -2.85 -8.19
N ALA A 74 -5.30 -2.50 -9.13
CA ALA A 74 -6.49 -3.28 -9.46
C ALA A 74 -6.13 -4.71 -9.87
N ASN A 75 -5.11 -4.88 -10.71
CA ASN A 75 -4.62 -6.21 -11.09
C ASN A 75 -4.12 -7.02 -9.89
N LEU A 76 -3.41 -6.41 -8.93
CA LEU A 76 -2.98 -7.09 -7.71
C LEU A 76 -4.17 -7.48 -6.82
N LYS A 77 -5.16 -6.59 -6.66
CA LYS A 77 -6.38 -6.88 -5.90
C LYS A 77 -7.18 -8.03 -6.53
N ASN A 78 -7.28 -8.08 -7.86
CA ASN A 78 -7.92 -9.18 -8.59
C ASN A 78 -7.20 -10.52 -8.38
N GLN A 79 -5.91 -10.50 -8.08
CA GLN A 79 -5.11 -11.68 -7.71
C GLN A 79 -5.20 -12.00 -6.20
N GLY A 80 -6.06 -11.35 -5.44
CA GLY A 80 -6.27 -11.61 -4.01
C GLY A 80 -5.39 -10.82 -3.06
N VAL A 81 -4.58 -9.87 -3.55
CA VAL A 81 -3.73 -9.03 -2.68
C VAL A 81 -4.61 -8.08 -1.87
N THR A 82 -4.48 -8.13 -0.54
CA THR A 82 -5.19 -7.22 0.36
C THR A 82 -4.34 -5.98 0.65
N PHE A 83 -4.95 -4.79 0.60
CA PHE A 83 -4.29 -3.53 0.94
C PHE A 83 -4.82 -3.03 2.28
N LYS A 84 -3.93 -2.70 3.22
CA LYS A 84 -4.24 -2.18 4.55
C LYS A 84 -3.73 -0.76 4.73
N ILE A 85 -4.56 0.11 5.29
CA ILE A 85 -4.34 1.55 5.43
C ILE A 85 -4.21 1.92 6.90
N CYS A 86 -3.11 2.54 7.27
CA CYS A 86 -2.89 3.00 8.65
C CYS A 86 -3.76 4.22 9.00
N ALA A 87 -4.67 4.09 9.97
CA ALA A 87 -5.54 5.17 10.45
C ALA A 87 -4.74 6.38 10.97
N ASN A 88 -3.65 6.14 11.70
CA ASN A 88 -2.75 7.21 12.15
C ASN A 88 -2.12 7.97 10.98
N THR A 89 -1.87 7.30 9.84
CA THR A 89 -1.36 7.95 8.64
C THR A 89 -2.43 8.83 8.01
N LEU A 90 -3.67 8.36 7.85
CA LEU A 90 -4.79 9.17 7.36
C LEU A 90 -4.92 10.47 8.17
N LYS A 91 -5.02 10.33 9.50
CA LYS A 91 -5.12 11.47 10.43
C LYS A 91 -3.90 12.40 10.35
N GLY A 92 -2.69 11.85 10.46
CA GLY A 92 -1.45 12.62 10.48
C GLY A 92 -1.15 13.34 9.17
N ARG A 93 -1.56 12.74 8.04
CA ARG A 93 -1.36 13.28 6.70
C ARG A 93 -2.54 14.10 6.19
N LYS A 94 -3.62 14.24 6.96
CA LYS A 94 -4.86 14.92 6.54
C LYS A 94 -5.42 14.36 5.24
N VAL A 95 -5.43 13.04 5.12
CA VAL A 95 -6.00 12.34 3.96
C VAL A 95 -7.34 11.75 4.36
N ALA A 96 -8.41 12.18 3.71
CA ALA A 96 -9.71 11.55 3.85
C ALA A 96 -9.74 10.24 3.05
N LEU A 97 -10.47 9.25 3.54
CA LEU A 97 -10.50 7.92 2.92
C LEU A 97 -11.00 7.96 1.47
N ASN A 98 -11.98 8.81 1.17
CA ASN A 98 -12.53 9.00 -0.17
C ASN A 98 -11.59 9.71 -1.16
N MET A 99 -10.44 10.22 -0.71
CA MET A 99 -9.38 10.74 -1.59
C MET A 99 -8.49 9.61 -2.14
N LEU A 100 -8.65 8.39 -1.61
CA LEU A 100 -7.82 7.26 -1.96
C LEU A 100 -8.53 6.39 -3.00
N TYR A 101 -7.77 6.00 -4.01
CA TYR A 101 -8.20 5.05 -5.03
C TYR A 101 -8.62 3.73 -4.40
N ASP A 102 -9.87 3.33 -4.67
CA ASP A 102 -10.43 2.02 -4.32
C ASP A 102 -10.18 1.63 -2.85
N ALA A 103 -10.38 2.57 -1.93
CA ALA A 103 -10.20 2.37 -0.50
C ALA A 103 -11.54 2.38 0.24
N SER A 104 -11.69 1.47 1.21
CA SER A 104 -12.88 1.32 2.02
C SER A 104 -12.55 1.23 3.51
N GLU A 105 -13.55 1.34 4.38
CA GLU A 105 -13.33 1.31 5.84
C GLU A 105 -12.75 -0.04 6.31
N SER A 106 -13.03 -1.14 5.61
CA SER A 106 -12.50 -2.48 5.93
C SER A 106 -11.00 -2.63 5.61
N ASP A 107 -10.44 -1.71 4.82
CA ASP A 107 -9.01 -1.62 4.55
C ASP A 107 -8.26 -0.92 5.69
N VAL A 108 -8.95 -0.16 6.54
CA VAL A 108 -8.33 0.67 7.58
C VAL A 108 -7.98 -0.16 8.81
N VAL A 109 -6.72 -0.04 9.26
CA VAL A 109 -6.21 -0.65 10.50
C VAL A 109 -5.82 0.44 11.50
N PRO A 110 -5.93 0.20 12.83
CA PRO A 110 -5.63 1.21 13.84
C PRO A 110 -4.20 1.78 13.73
N SER A 111 -3.23 0.93 13.41
CA SER A 111 -1.83 1.32 13.23
C SER A 111 -1.12 0.36 12.27
N GLY A 112 -0.46 0.89 11.24
CA GLY A 112 0.28 0.09 10.27
C GLY A 112 1.45 -0.69 10.88
N VAL A 113 2.18 -0.10 11.83
CA VAL A 113 3.29 -0.80 12.51
C VAL A 113 2.76 -1.90 13.42
N ALA A 114 1.63 -1.67 14.11
CA ALA A 114 1.00 -2.69 14.94
C ALA A 114 0.44 -3.84 14.09
N GLU A 115 -0.18 -3.53 12.96
CA GLU A 115 -0.68 -4.53 11.99
C GLU A 115 0.47 -5.41 11.47
N ILE A 116 1.61 -4.80 11.15
CA ILE A 116 2.82 -5.54 10.75
C ILE A 116 3.26 -6.49 11.88
N ALA A 117 3.36 -6.01 13.12
CA ALA A 117 3.72 -6.88 14.25
C ALA A 117 2.70 -8.02 14.47
N HIS A 118 1.41 -7.73 14.35
CA HIS A 118 0.34 -8.70 14.47
C HIS A 118 0.43 -9.81 13.42
N LEU A 119 0.61 -9.44 12.15
CA LEU A 119 0.76 -10.39 11.05
C LEU A 119 2.03 -11.26 11.20
N GLN A 120 3.15 -10.69 11.64
CA GLN A 120 4.35 -11.50 11.94
C GLN A 120 4.08 -12.52 13.04
N GLY A 121 3.34 -12.14 14.08
CA GLY A 121 2.90 -13.06 15.14
C GLY A 121 2.02 -14.19 14.64
N GLN A 122 1.33 -14.01 13.51
CA GLN A 122 0.55 -15.04 12.81
C GLN A 122 1.38 -15.87 11.82
N GLY A 123 2.71 -15.67 11.78
CA GLY A 123 3.61 -16.40 10.88
C GLY A 123 3.78 -15.76 9.50
N PHE A 124 3.32 -14.52 9.28
CA PHE A 124 3.56 -13.84 8.02
C PHE A 124 5.02 -13.41 7.93
N ALA A 125 5.71 -13.84 6.88
CA ALA A 125 7.00 -13.26 6.51
C ALA A 125 6.83 -11.77 6.17
N TYR A 126 7.81 -10.95 6.59
CA TYR A 126 7.83 -9.50 6.39
C TYR A 126 8.79 -9.09 5.30
N LEU A 127 8.29 -8.41 4.26
CA LEU A 127 9.11 -7.82 3.20
C LEU A 127 8.97 -6.29 3.22
N ARG A 128 10.09 -5.60 3.14
CA ARG A 128 10.14 -4.14 2.97
C ARG A 128 11.01 -3.79 1.76
N PRO A 129 10.40 -3.66 0.58
CA PRO A 129 11.09 -3.26 -0.63
C PRO A 129 11.45 -1.77 -0.65
#